data_AF-A0A3D5Q6N1-F1
#
_entry.id   AF-A0A3D5Q6N1-F1
#
_cell.length_a   1.000
_cell.length_b   1.000
_cell.length_c   1.000
_cell.angle_alpha   90.00
_cell.angle_beta   90.00
_cell.angle_gamma   90.00
#
_symmetry.space_group_name_H-M   'P 1'
#
loop_
_entity.id
_entity.type
_entity.pdbx_description
1 polymer ?
#
loop_
_entity_poly.entity_id
_entity_poly.type
_entity_poly.pdbx_seq_one_letter_code
_entity_poly.pdbx_strand_id
1 'polypeptide(L)'
;MMKKIKQYFSDRKADLDDYTGKGSAIGKLVVALLVLYLLVTLVLGMIWSSEPDTFSVREHTRTLSQQMNREPVTGFATTATMIRMAETLLNKPGGYISNDIFPPGVWLDNMPSWEYGVLVQLRDMARALRKDMSRSQSQSAEDPDLVIA
;
A
#
# COMPACT_ATOMS: atom_id res chain seq x y z
N MET A 1 -27.16 -9.60 34.93
CA MET A 1 -26.13 -9.55 33.87
C MET A 1 -25.15 -8.39 34.09
N MET A 2 -25.63 -7.15 34.28
CA MET A 2 -24.77 -5.96 34.52
C MET A 2 -23.80 -6.05 35.72
N LYS A 3 -24.23 -6.64 36.85
CA LYS A 3 -23.36 -6.77 38.05
C LYS A 3 -22.10 -7.62 37.81
N LYS A 4 -22.21 -8.69 37.01
CA LYS A 4 -21.07 -9.56 36.66
C LYS A 4 -20.09 -8.84 35.74
N ILE A 5 -20.59 -8.05 34.78
CA ILE A 5 -19.76 -7.22 33.90
C ILE A 5 -19.01 -6.17 34.72
N LYS A 6 -19.70 -5.48 35.63
CA LYS A 6 -19.11 -4.44 36.47
C LYS A 6 -18.05 -5.00 37.44
N GLN A 7 -18.28 -6.19 37.99
CA GLN A 7 -17.34 -6.88 38.85
C GLN A 7 -16.10 -7.36 38.06
N TYR A 8 -16.29 -7.90 36.86
CA TYR A 8 -15.19 -8.27 35.96
C TYR A 8 -14.26 -7.09 35.63
N PHE A 9 -14.81 -5.92 35.31
CA PHE A 9 -14.01 -4.71 35.06
C PHE A 9 -13.35 -4.15 36.33
N SER A 10 -14.00 -4.30 37.48
CA SER A 10 -13.45 -3.93 38.79
C SER A 10 -12.24 -4.79 39.15
N ASP A 11 -12.37 -6.11 39.02
CA ASP A 11 -11.33 -7.06 39.38
C ASP A 11 -10.11 -6.91 38.44
N ARG A 12 -10.36 -6.70 37.14
CA ARG A 12 -9.30 -6.37 36.17
C ARG A 12 -8.56 -5.07 36.52
N LYS A 13 -9.26 -4.05 37.02
CA LYS A 13 -8.65 -2.78 37.44
C LYS A 13 -7.75 -2.97 38.66
N ALA A 14 -8.19 -3.79 39.63
CA ALA A 14 -7.41 -4.14 40.81
C ALA A 14 -6.14 -4.93 40.46
N ASP A 15 -6.23 -5.92 39.56
CA ASP A 15 -5.08 -6.72 39.10
C ASP A 15 -4.02 -5.86 38.37
N LEU A 16 -4.46 -4.89 37.56
CA LEU A 16 -3.58 -3.96 36.86
C LEU A 16 -2.86 -3.00 37.81
N ASP A 17 -3.54 -2.58 38.88
CA ASP A 17 -2.96 -1.74 39.94
C ASP A 17 -1.92 -2.52 40.78
N ASP A 18 -2.09 -3.83 40.95
CA ASP A 18 -1.17 -4.70 41.71
C ASP A 18 0.08 -5.08 40.89
N TYR A 19 -0.08 -5.36 39.60
CA TYR A 19 1.04 -5.71 38.69
C TYR A 19 1.99 -4.53 38.40
N THR A 20 1.52 -3.29 38.56
CA THR A 20 2.28 -2.08 38.18
C THR A 20 2.97 -1.36 39.34
N GLY A 21 2.87 -1.86 40.59
CA GLY A 21 3.64 -1.42 41.76
C GLY A 21 3.42 0.04 42.19
N LYS A 22 3.35 0.32 43.50
CA LYS A 22 3.03 1.64 44.11
C LYS A 22 3.96 2.84 43.80
N GLY A 23 4.84 2.78 42.78
CA GLY A 23 5.58 3.91 42.17
C GLY A 23 4.98 4.40 40.84
N SER A 24 3.67 4.16 40.68
CA SER A 24 2.96 3.77 39.46
C SER A 24 2.61 4.84 38.42
N ALA A 25 2.99 6.11 38.59
CA ALA A 25 2.53 7.15 37.66
C ALA A 25 3.18 7.02 36.26
N ILE A 26 4.49 6.75 36.22
CA ILE A 26 5.24 6.61 34.97
C ILE A 26 4.86 5.33 34.24
N GLY A 27 4.75 4.19 34.95
CA GLY A 27 4.34 2.92 34.35
C GLY A 27 2.93 2.98 33.77
N LYS A 28 1.97 3.56 34.50
CA LYS A 28 0.61 3.78 34.00
C LYS A 28 0.58 4.69 32.78
N LEU A 29 1.39 5.76 32.77
CA LEU A 29 1.51 6.66 31.63
C LEU A 29 2.10 5.94 30.40
N VAL A 30 3.16 5.15 30.57
CA VAL A 30 3.75 4.36 29.47
C VAL A 30 2.75 3.36 28.90
N VAL A 31 2.03 2.64 29.76
CA VAL A 31 0.99 1.70 29.32
C VAL A 31 -0.13 2.44 28.60
N ALA A 32 -0.59 3.59 29.12
CA ALA A 32 -1.62 4.40 28.47
C ALA A 32 -1.18 4.91 27.09
N LEU A 33 0.06 5.39 26.95
CA LEU A 33 0.63 5.82 25.67
C LEU A 33 0.78 4.65 24.69
N LEU A 34 1.19 3.47 25.16
CA LEU A 34 1.30 2.28 24.33
C LEU A 34 -0.07 1.83 23.82
N VAL A 35 -1.09 1.81 24.68
CA VAL A 35 -2.47 1.51 24.27
C VAL A 35 -2.98 2.54 23.25
N LEU A 36 -2.75 3.83 23.50
CA LEU A 36 -3.13 4.89 22.56
C LEU A 36 -2.43 4.74 21.21
N TYR A 37 -1.12 4.46 21.21
CA TYR A 37 -0.35 4.19 20.00
C TYR A 37 -0.93 3.00 19.22
N LEU A 38 -1.21 1.88 19.89
CA LEU A 38 -1.81 0.70 19.25
C LEU A 38 -3.21 0.98 18.68
N LEU A 39 -4.01 1.82 19.35
CA LEU A 39 -5.31 2.25 18.82
C LEU A 39 -5.15 3.11 17.56
N VAL A 40 -4.18 4.03 17.55
CA VAL A 40 -3.88 4.86 16.37
C VAL A 40 -3.38 3.99 15.22
N THR A 41 -2.47 3.05 15.47
CA THR A 41 -1.97 2.15 14.43
C THR A 41 -3.06 1.21 13.91
N LEU A 42 -4.06 0.83 14.71
CA LEU A 42 -5.21 0.06 14.20
C LEU A 42 -6.01 0.87 13.17
N VAL A 43 -6.24 2.15 13.43
CA VAL A 43 -6.94 3.03 12.48
C VAL A 43 -6.11 3.24 11.22
N LEU A 44 -4.81 3.51 11.36
CA LEU A 44 -3.91 3.62 10.21
C LEU A 44 -3.84 2.31 9.41
N GLY A 45 -3.79 1.18 10.10
CA GLY A 45 -3.83 -0.15 9.47
C GLY A 45 -5.07 -0.34 8.62
N MET A 46 -6.26 0.03 9.12
CA MET A 46 -7.49 -0.05 8.31
C MET A 46 -7.41 0.81 7.04
N ILE A 47 -6.85 2.02 7.13
CA ILE A 47 -6.69 2.91 5.96
C ILE A 47 -5.66 2.35 4.98
N TRP A 48 -4.51 1.88 5.47
CA TRP A 48 -3.41 1.39 4.63
C TRP A 48 -3.65 -0.02 4.08
N SER A 49 -4.55 -0.79 4.69
CA SER A 49 -4.95 -2.11 4.21
C SER A 49 -5.99 -2.07 3.10
N SER A 50 -6.53 -0.89 2.78
CA SER A 50 -7.55 -0.75 1.75
C SER A 50 -6.95 -1.02 0.37
N GLU A 51 -7.44 -2.06 -0.30
CA GLU A 51 -7.05 -2.38 -1.68
C GLU A 51 -7.45 -1.26 -2.65
N PRO A 52 -6.60 -0.91 -3.63
CA PRO A 52 -6.96 0.10 -4.63
C PRO A 52 -8.14 -0.31 -5.51
N ASP A 53 -8.93 0.68 -5.92
CA ASP A 53 -10.11 0.44 -6.76
C ASP A 53 -9.74 -0.15 -8.13
N THR A 54 -10.54 -1.11 -8.58
CA THR A 54 -10.47 -1.63 -9.94
C THR A 54 -10.90 -0.56 -10.95
N PHE A 55 -10.28 -0.53 -12.12
CA PHE A 55 -10.64 0.41 -13.18
C PHE A 55 -10.82 -0.31 -14.52
N SER A 56 -11.63 0.29 -15.40
CA SER A 56 -11.76 -0.19 -16.77
C SER A 56 -10.61 0.35 -17.63
N VAL A 57 -9.78 -0.55 -18.17
CA VAL A 57 -8.71 -0.19 -19.11
C VAL A 57 -9.26 0.56 -20.32
N ARG A 58 -10.40 0.11 -20.87
CA ARG A 58 -11.02 0.72 -22.05
C ARG A 58 -11.47 2.16 -21.78
N GLU A 59 -12.10 2.39 -20.64
CA GLU A 59 -12.58 3.72 -20.27
C GLU A 59 -11.43 4.66 -19.97
N HIS A 60 -10.46 4.22 -19.15
CA HIS A 60 -9.28 5.02 -18.83
C HIS A 60 -8.51 5.43 -20.10
N THR A 61 -8.30 4.47 -21.02
CA THR A 61 -7.63 4.72 -22.30
C THR A 61 -8.39 5.75 -23.15
N ARG A 62 -9.72 5.63 -23.24
CA ARG A 62 -10.56 6.55 -24.00
C ARG A 62 -10.54 7.96 -23.43
N THR A 63 -10.63 8.08 -22.11
CA THR A 63 -10.58 9.37 -21.42
C THR A 63 -9.22 10.03 -21.62
N LEU A 64 -8.13 9.27 -21.47
CA LEU A 64 -6.78 9.78 -21.67
C LEU A 64 -6.53 10.22 -23.12
N SER A 65 -6.98 9.44 -24.12
CA SER A 65 -6.82 9.78 -25.53
C SER A 65 -7.56 11.06 -25.91
N GLN A 66 -8.77 11.25 -25.37
CA GLN A 66 -9.55 12.48 -25.52
C GLN A 66 -8.86 13.68 -24.86
N GLN A 67 -8.36 13.53 -23.63
CA GLN A 67 -7.62 14.59 -22.92
C GLN A 67 -6.36 15.01 -23.68
N MET A 68 -5.66 14.05 -24.29
CA MET A 68 -4.45 14.29 -25.08
C MET A 68 -4.75 14.77 -26.50
N ASN A 69 -6.02 14.78 -26.94
CA ASN A 69 -6.42 15.01 -28.34
C ASN A 69 -5.63 14.14 -29.34
N ARG A 70 -5.45 12.85 -29.04
CA ARG A 70 -4.76 11.90 -29.91
C ARG A 70 -5.56 10.62 -30.11
N GLU A 71 -5.47 10.08 -31.32
CA GLU A 71 -6.02 8.76 -31.63
C GLU A 71 -5.18 7.66 -30.96
N PRO A 72 -5.80 6.69 -30.26
CA PRO A 72 -5.09 5.57 -29.67
C PRO A 72 -4.41 4.72 -30.74
N VAL A 73 -3.10 4.56 -30.64
CA VAL A 73 -2.30 3.67 -31.50
C VAL A 73 -2.02 2.33 -30.81
N THR A 74 -1.49 1.36 -31.55
CA THR A 74 -1.02 0.09 -30.99
C THR A 74 -0.04 0.34 -29.84
N GLY A 75 -0.26 -0.30 -28.69
CA GLY A 75 0.53 -0.11 -27.48
C GLY A 75 0.07 1.03 -26.56
N PHE A 76 -0.77 1.96 -27.03
CA PHE A 76 -1.26 3.09 -26.23
C PHE A 76 -1.97 2.62 -24.94
N ALA A 77 -2.88 1.65 -25.05
CA ALA A 77 -3.58 1.09 -23.90
C ALA A 77 -2.63 0.42 -22.90
N THR A 78 -1.59 -0.26 -23.38
CA THR A 78 -0.58 -0.94 -22.54
C THR A 78 0.21 0.08 -21.73
N THR A 79 0.76 1.11 -22.39
CA THR A 79 1.54 2.15 -21.72
C THR A 79 0.68 2.97 -20.76
N ALA A 80 -0.54 3.35 -21.16
CA ALA A 80 -1.47 4.08 -20.30
C ALA A 80 -1.82 3.27 -19.03
N THR A 81 -2.08 1.97 -19.19
CA THR A 81 -2.36 1.07 -18.05
C THR A 81 -1.15 0.93 -17.14
N MET A 82 0.05 0.79 -17.70
CA MET A 82 1.29 0.71 -16.94
C MET A 82 1.54 1.98 -16.12
N ILE A 83 1.34 3.16 -16.72
CA ILE A 83 1.42 4.46 -16.01
C ILE A 83 0.40 4.50 -14.88
N ARG A 84 -0.86 4.14 -15.15
CA ARG A 84 -1.91 4.13 -14.14
C ARG A 84 -1.58 3.22 -12.96
N MET A 85 -1.04 2.03 -13.22
CA MET A 85 -0.62 1.11 -12.15
C MET A 85 0.53 1.68 -11.31
N ALA A 86 1.52 2.30 -11.95
CA ALA A 86 2.62 2.96 -11.28
C ALA A 86 2.14 4.13 -10.40
N GLU A 87 1.21 4.95 -10.90
CA GLU A 87 0.60 6.03 -10.13
C GLU A 87 -0.23 5.51 -8.96
N THR A 88 -0.97 4.41 -9.13
CA THR A 88 -1.74 3.80 -8.05
C THR A 88 -0.82 3.32 -6.93
N LEU A 89 0.31 2.70 -7.27
CA LEU A 89 1.31 2.28 -6.29
C LEU A 89 1.98 3.49 -5.62
N LEU A 90 2.37 4.51 -6.41
CA LEU A 90 3.07 5.70 -5.92
C LEU A 90 2.20 6.54 -4.97
N ASN A 91 0.92 6.69 -5.29
CA ASN A 91 -0.01 7.53 -4.54
C ASN A 91 -0.80 6.75 -3.47
N LYS A 92 -0.47 5.47 -3.25
CA LYS A 92 -1.14 4.63 -2.26
C LYS A 92 -0.99 5.24 -0.84
N PRO A 93 -2.04 5.26 -0.01
CA PRO A 93 -1.94 5.67 1.39
C PRO A 93 -0.98 4.75 2.16
N GLY A 94 -0.08 5.36 2.94
CA GLY A 94 0.96 4.64 3.69
C GLY A 94 2.24 4.33 2.90
N GLY A 95 2.27 4.61 1.58
CA GLY A 95 3.45 4.35 0.76
C GLY A 95 3.76 2.85 0.62
N TYR A 96 5.04 2.54 0.40
CA TYR A 96 5.55 1.17 0.26
C TYR A 96 5.94 0.59 1.63
N ILE A 97 5.10 -0.27 2.17
CA ILE A 97 5.16 -0.73 3.58
C ILE A 97 5.88 -2.07 3.75
N SER A 98 6.40 -2.66 2.68
CA SER A 98 7.06 -3.98 2.71
C SER A 98 8.26 -4.09 3.68
N ASN A 99 8.81 -2.98 4.18
CA ASN A 99 9.92 -2.98 5.15
C ASN A 99 9.54 -2.42 6.53
N ASP A 100 8.24 -2.28 6.82
CA ASP A 100 7.77 -1.75 8.10
C ASP A 100 7.82 -2.82 9.21
N ILE A 101 8.70 -2.63 10.20
CA ILE A 101 8.93 -3.57 11.31
C ILE A 101 8.02 -3.27 12.53
N PHE A 102 7.35 -2.12 12.54
CA PHE A 102 6.44 -1.70 13.62
C PHE A 102 4.98 -1.65 13.14
N PRO A 103 3.98 -1.74 14.05
CA PRO A 103 2.59 -1.50 13.71
C PRO A 103 2.38 -0.11 13.07
N PRO A 104 1.52 0.00 12.04
CA PRO A 104 0.61 -1.02 11.54
C PRO A 104 1.23 -2.07 10.60
N GLY A 105 2.43 -1.87 10.05
CA GLY A 105 3.00 -2.70 8.98
C GLY A 105 3.00 -4.20 9.28
N VAL A 106 3.33 -4.60 10.51
CA VAL A 106 3.33 -6.00 10.97
C VAL A 106 1.95 -6.66 10.90
N TRP A 107 0.87 -5.88 10.91
CA TRP A 107 -0.51 -6.38 10.86
C TRP A 107 -1.08 -6.44 9.44
N LEU A 108 -0.36 -5.90 8.45
CA LEU A 108 -0.81 -5.77 7.07
C LEU A 108 -0.17 -6.88 6.24
N ASP A 109 -0.84 -8.02 6.12
CA ASP A 109 -0.32 -9.20 5.40
C ASP A 109 -0.52 -9.13 3.88
N ASN A 110 -1.71 -8.72 3.45
CA ASN A 110 -2.11 -8.72 2.05
C ASN A 110 -1.48 -7.56 1.28
N MET A 111 -1.32 -6.42 1.93
CA MET A 111 -0.91 -5.20 1.25
C MET A 111 0.55 -5.25 0.73
N PRO A 112 1.56 -5.68 1.52
CA PRO A 112 2.91 -5.89 1.00
C PRO A 112 2.97 -6.88 -0.18
N SER A 113 2.13 -7.91 -0.14
CA SER A 113 2.05 -8.91 -1.22
C SER A 113 1.49 -8.29 -2.51
N TRP A 114 0.46 -7.44 -2.39
CA TRP A 114 -0.10 -6.67 -3.51
C TRP A 114 0.94 -5.70 -4.10
N GLU A 115 1.65 -4.95 -3.25
CA GLU A 115 2.68 -3.99 -3.68
C GLU A 115 3.80 -4.67 -4.46
N TYR A 116 4.27 -5.80 -3.94
CA TYR A 116 5.30 -6.59 -4.60
C TYR A 116 4.83 -7.11 -5.97
N GLY A 117 3.60 -7.61 -6.07
CA GLY A 117 3.02 -8.07 -7.33
C GLY A 117 2.96 -6.97 -8.39
N VAL A 118 2.47 -5.78 -8.02
CA VAL A 118 2.40 -4.62 -8.92
C VAL A 118 3.80 -4.16 -9.34
N LEU A 119 4.75 -4.10 -8.42
CA LEU A 119 6.14 -3.73 -8.73
C LEU A 119 6.79 -4.70 -9.72
N VAL A 120 6.64 -6.00 -9.51
CA VAL A 120 7.15 -7.03 -10.41
C VAL A 120 6.54 -6.88 -11.79
N GLN A 121 5.22 -6.69 -11.87
CA GLN A 121 4.53 -6.47 -13.14
C GLN A 121 5.04 -5.22 -13.88
N LEU A 122 5.19 -4.09 -13.18
CA LEU A 122 5.72 -2.85 -13.75
C LEU A 122 7.15 -3.02 -14.27
N ARG A 123 8.01 -3.65 -13.47
CA ARG A 123 9.41 -3.93 -13.83
C ARG A 123 9.51 -4.80 -15.08
N ASP A 124 8.74 -5.90 -15.12
CA ASP A 124 8.85 -6.88 -16.19
C ASP A 124 8.24 -6.32 -17.50
N MET A 125 7.15 -5.56 -17.40
CA MET A 125 6.57 -4.87 -18.56
C MET A 125 7.51 -3.78 -19.10
N ALA A 126 8.08 -2.94 -18.22
CA ALA A 126 9.04 -1.92 -18.63
C ALA A 126 10.26 -2.54 -19.31
N ARG A 127 10.74 -3.68 -18.80
CA ARG A 127 11.84 -4.44 -19.41
C ARG A 127 11.46 -4.99 -20.79
N ALA A 128 10.25 -5.52 -20.97
CA ALA A 128 9.78 -6.01 -22.27
C ALA A 128 9.67 -4.87 -23.30
N LEU A 129 9.12 -3.71 -22.88
CA LEU A 129 9.08 -2.51 -23.73
C LEU A 129 10.48 -2.09 -24.17
N ARG A 130 11.43 -2.06 -23.21
CA ARG A 130 12.81 -1.65 -23.47
C ARG A 130 13.60 -2.64 -24.32
N LYS A 131 13.43 -3.95 -24.16
CA LYS A 131 14.31 -4.95 -24.82
C LYS A 131 13.72 -5.55 -26.08
N ASP A 132 12.41 -5.79 -26.07
CA ASP A 132 11.74 -6.60 -27.09
C ASP A 132 10.93 -5.75 -28.06
N MET A 133 10.37 -4.61 -27.60
CA MET A 133 9.56 -3.73 -28.44
C MET A 133 10.32 -2.53 -29.02
N SER A 134 11.37 -2.05 -28.36
CA SER A 134 12.21 -0.93 -28.85
C SER A 134 13.17 -1.32 -29.97
N ARG A 135 13.37 -2.63 -30.21
CA ARG A 135 14.34 -3.17 -31.17
C ARG A 135 13.60 -3.94 -32.25
N SER A 136 13.93 -3.65 -33.51
CA SER A 136 13.49 -4.52 -34.62
C SER A 136 14.26 -5.83 -34.55
N GLN A 137 13.56 -6.97 -34.49
CA GLN A 137 14.18 -8.32 -34.43
C GLN A 137 15.12 -8.62 -35.62
N SER A 138 15.07 -7.83 -36.70
CA SER A 138 15.94 -7.96 -37.88
C SER A 138 16.88 -6.78 -38.13
N GLN A 139 16.84 -5.72 -37.30
CA GLN A 139 17.72 -4.55 -37.42
C GLN A 139 18.07 -4.00 -36.03
N SER A 140 19.36 -4.02 -35.68
CA SER A 140 19.92 -3.65 -34.37
C SER A 140 19.78 -2.17 -33.95
N ALA A 141 18.93 -1.38 -34.61
CA ALA A 141 18.68 0.01 -34.22
C ALA A 141 17.72 0.04 -33.01
N GLU A 142 18.13 0.75 -31.95
CA GLU A 142 17.41 0.90 -30.69
C GLU A 142 16.73 2.28 -30.66
N ASP A 143 15.51 2.36 -30.14
CA ASP A 143 14.78 3.62 -29.95
C ASP A 143 15.45 4.47 -28.85
N PRO A 144 15.95 5.69 -29.16
CA PRO A 144 16.62 6.56 -28.20
C PRO A 144 15.79 6.87 -26.94
N ASP A 145 14.47 6.93 -27.07
CA ASP A 145 13.57 7.32 -25.97
C ASP A 145 13.40 6.19 -24.92
N LEU A 146 13.83 4.97 -25.25
CA LEU A 146 13.68 3.79 -24.39
C LEU A 146 15.01 3.29 -23.79
N VAL A 147 16.15 3.91 -24.12
CA VAL A 147 17.49 3.49 -23.66
C VAL A 147 17.73 3.82 -22.17
N ILE A 148 17.15 4.91 -21.68
CA ILE A 148 17.50 5.53 -20.38
C ILE A 148 16.66 4.98 -19.21
N ALA A 149 15.60 4.21 -19.48
CA ALA A 149 14.67 3.67 -18.47
C ALA A 149 15.21 2.45 -17.71
#